data_AF-A0AAU5E9P0-F1
#
_entry.id   AF-A0AAU5E9P0-F1
#
_cell.length_a   1.000
_cell.length_b   1.000
_cell.length_c   1.000
_cell.angle_alpha   90.00
_cell.angle_beta   90.00
_cell.angle_gamma   90.00
#
_symmetry.space_group_name_H-M   'P 1'
#
loop_
_entity.id
_entity.type
_entity.pdbx_description
1 polymer ?
#
loop_
_entity_poly.entity_id
_entity_poly.type
_entity_poly.pdbx_seq_one_letter_code
_entity_poly.pdbx_strand_id
1 'polypeptide(L)'
;MTAEPRAVPETFAFTCGDCGHCWEATFQVMFFTDPTDTTGLTTQEYVDEEGKALRSPLADAICPKCGGRMVHVLEAGLAQRARRAEHEPQPPHEHRLHLPHRHSGPPEDEPR
;
A
#
# COMPACT_ATOMS: atom_id res chain seq x y z
N MET A 1 5.80 -9.12 36.30
CA MET A 1 6.60 -8.03 35.69
C MET A 1 6.11 -7.90 34.26
N THR A 2 5.39 -6.83 33.94
CA THR A 2 4.88 -6.59 32.59
C THR A 2 6.08 -6.32 31.70
N ALA A 3 6.31 -7.15 30.69
CA ALA A 3 7.38 -6.91 29.73
C ALA A 3 7.11 -5.58 29.02
N GLU A 4 8.13 -4.73 28.93
CA GLU A 4 8.01 -3.51 28.13
C GLU A 4 7.75 -3.91 26.67
N PRO A 5 6.76 -3.29 26.01
CA PRO A 5 6.43 -3.62 24.63
C PRO A 5 7.61 -3.31 23.73
N ARG A 6 7.93 -4.24 22.83
CA ARG A 6 9.03 -4.06 21.87
C ARG A 6 8.64 -2.98 20.87
N ALA A 7 9.49 -1.98 20.71
CA ALA A 7 9.36 -0.93 19.68
C ALA A 7 10.31 -1.22 18.51
N VAL A 8 9.82 -1.10 17.28
CA VAL A 8 10.65 -1.19 16.06
C VAL A 8 10.32 -0.02 15.14
N PRO A 9 11.31 0.77 14.68
CA PRO A 9 11.07 1.80 13.67
C PRO A 9 10.81 1.14 12.31
N GLU A 10 9.73 1.53 11.66
CA GLU A 10 9.36 1.03 10.32
C GLU A 10 8.93 2.20 9.43
N THR A 11 9.52 2.29 8.24
CA THR A 11 9.22 3.34 7.27
C THR A 11 8.20 2.86 6.26
N PHE A 12 7.08 3.55 6.20
CA PHE A 12 6.02 3.30 5.23
C PHE A 12 6.07 4.32 4.12
N ALA A 13 5.69 3.89 2.93
CA ALA A 13 5.53 4.76 1.79
C ALA A 13 4.08 4.86 1.39
N PHE A 14 3.69 6.08 1.01
CA PHE A 14 2.32 6.43 0.71
C PHE A 14 2.22 7.07 -0.66
N THR A 15 1.07 6.90 -1.30
CA THR A 15 0.70 7.65 -2.50
C THR A 15 -0.71 8.22 -2.35
N CYS A 16 -0.90 9.45 -2.80
CA CYS A 16 -2.19 10.12 -2.82
C CYS A 16 -2.98 9.71 -4.06
N GLY A 17 -4.16 9.13 -3.88
CA GLY A 17 -5.10 8.82 -4.96
C GLY A 17 -5.67 10.07 -5.65
N ASP A 18 -5.69 11.23 -4.98
CA ASP A 18 -6.25 12.46 -5.54
C ASP A 18 -5.27 13.23 -6.43
N CYS A 19 -4.01 13.35 -6.03
CA CYS A 19 -3.01 14.17 -6.75
C CYS A 19 -1.74 13.42 -7.18
N GLY A 20 -1.65 12.13 -6.88
CA GLY A 20 -0.53 11.26 -7.25
C GLY A 20 0.73 11.40 -6.39
N HIS A 21 0.79 12.37 -5.48
CA HIS A 21 2.00 12.64 -4.69
C HIS A 21 2.39 11.47 -3.79
N CYS A 22 3.66 11.04 -3.88
CA CYS A 22 4.24 10.05 -2.98
C CYS A 22 5.12 10.65 -1.87
N TRP A 23 5.00 10.11 -0.65
CA TRP A 23 5.85 10.48 0.48
C TRP A 23 6.15 9.26 1.36
N GLU A 24 7.09 9.41 2.29
CA GLU A 24 7.45 8.39 3.28
C GLU A 24 7.27 8.97 4.68
N ALA A 25 6.91 8.11 5.63
CA ALA A 25 6.87 8.46 7.05
C ALA A 25 7.28 7.25 7.89
N THR A 26 8.01 7.51 8.97
CA THR A 26 8.49 6.48 9.88
C THR A 26 7.60 6.40 11.11
N PHE A 27 7.19 5.19 11.48
CA PHE A 27 6.38 4.92 12.66
C PHE A 27 7.14 4.01 13.61
N GLN A 28 6.91 4.17 14.91
CA GLN A 28 7.31 3.17 15.89
C GLN A 28 6.21 2.11 16.00
N VAL A 29 6.54 0.89 15.64
CA VAL A 29 5.64 -0.25 15.71
C VAL A 29 5.84 -0.94 17.05
N MET A 30 4.82 -0.83 17.91
CA MET A 30 4.80 -1.39 19.25
C MET A 30 4.13 -2.76 19.23
N PHE A 31 4.82 -3.76 19.77
CA PHE A 31 4.32 -5.13 19.89
C PHE A 31 3.97 -5.43 21.34
N PHE A 32 2.69 -5.68 21.61
CA PHE A 32 2.17 -6.06 22.91
C PHE A 32 1.85 -7.56 22.90
N THR A 33 2.58 -8.32 23.69
CA THR A 33 2.24 -9.71 24.00
C THR A 33 1.61 -9.76 25.38
N ASP A 34 0.40 -10.31 25.48
CA ASP A 34 -0.20 -10.55 26.79
C ASP A 34 0.49 -11.79 27.41
N PRO A 35 1.09 -11.69 28.60
CA PRO A 35 1.81 -12.79 29.23
C PRO A 35 0.90 -13.95 29.69
N THR A 36 -0.41 -13.73 29.71
CA THR A 36 -1.44 -14.72 30.08
C THR A 36 -2.05 -15.38 28.85
N ASP A 37 -1.90 -14.76 27.68
CA ASP A 37 -2.41 -15.26 26.43
C ASP A 37 -1.54 -16.40 25.88
N THR A 38 -2.01 -17.63 26.10
CA THR A 38 -1.39 -18.84 25.57
C THR A 38 -1.60 -19.01 24.06
N THR A 39 -2.45 -18.19 23.43
CA THR A 39 -2.68 -18.24 21.97
C THR A 39 -1.57 -17.54 21.18
N GLY A 40 -0.80 -16.67 21.83
CA GLY A 40 0.29 -15.93 21.22
C GLY A 40 -0.17 -14.77 20.33
N LEU A 41 -1.40 -14.28 20.50
CA LEU A 41 -1.89 -13.13 19.74
C LEU A 41 -1.14 -11.87 20.19
N THR A 42 -0.36 -11.32 19.27
CA THR A 42 0.37 -10.07 19.49
C THR A 42 -0.49 -8.92 18.99
N THR A 43 -0.80 -7.96 19.87
CA THR A 43 -1.45 -6.71 19.45
C THR A 43 -0.39 -5.73 18.97
N GLN A 44 -0.66 -5.07 17.85
CA GLN A 44 0.25 -4.11 17.24
C GLN A 44 -0.35 -2.69 17.28
N GLU A 45 0.46 -1.72 17.64
CA GLU A 45 0.11 -0.29 17.63
C GLU A 45 1.19 0.50 16.89
N TYR A 46 0.78 1.51 16.15
CA TYR A 46 1.69 2.35 15.36
C TYR A 46 1.74 3.74 15.97
N VAL A 47 2.92 4.25 16.25
CA VAL A 47 3.10 5.61 16.78
C VAL A 47 3.81 6.44 15.74
N ASP A 48 3.21 7.56 15.33
CA ASP A 48 3.83 8.48 14.36
C ASP A 48 4.95 9.32 14.99
N GLU A 49 5.61 10.14 14.17
CA GLU A 49 6.70 11.01 14.60
C GLU A 49 6.23 12.12 15.58
N GLU A 50 4.93 12.42 15.59
CA GLU A 50 4.29 13.37 16.52
C GLU A 50 3.89 12.69 17.84
N GLY A 51 4.09 11.38 17.96
CA GLY A 51 3.76 10.59 19.14
C GLY A 51 2.30 10.14 19.21
N LYS A 52 1.54 10.28 18.13
CA LYS A 52 0.14 9.86 18.07
C LYS A 52 0.04 8.37 17.78
N ALA A 53 -0.69 7.67 18.64
CA ALA A 53 -0.97 6.26 18.48
C ALA A 53 -2.13 6.02 17.49
N LEU A 54 -1.89 5.15 16.52
CA LEU A 54 -2.78 4.77 15.44
C LEU A 54 -2.95 3.25 15.40
N ARG A 55 -4.16 2.82 15.03
CA ARG A 55 -4.48 1.40 14.82
C ARG A 55 -3.95 0.87 13.50
N SER A 56 -3.59 1.76 12.58
CA SER A 56 -3.00 1.48 11.28
C SER A 56 -2.28 2.73 10.78
N PRO A 57 -1.18 2.62 10.02
CA PRO A 57 -0.52 3.76 9.37
C PRO A 57 -1.45 4.55 8.43
N LEU A 58 -2.55 3.95 7.97
CA LEU A 58 -3.54 4.59 7.10
C LEU A 58 -4.64 5.35 7.85
N ALA A 59 -4.81 5.13 9.16
CA ALA A 59 -5.98 5.59 9.90
C ALA A 59 -6.16 7.12 9.87
N ASP A 60 -5.06 7.87 9.70
CA ASP A 60 -5.04 9.33 9.61
C ASP A 60 -4.05 9.86 8.57
N ALA A 61 -3.73 9.06 7.54
CA ALA A 61 -2.82 9.52 6.50
C ALA A 61 -3.47 10.64 5.67
N ILE A 62 -2.89 11.83 5.70
CA ILE A 62 -3.32 13.00 4.92
C ILE A 62 -2.19 13.39 3.97
N CYS A 63 -2.53 13.58 2.69
CA CYS A 63 -1.55 14.03 1.71
C CYS A 63 -1.02 15.43 2.10
N PRO A 64 0.31 15.61 2.30
CA PRO A 64 0.87 16.89 2.71
C PRO A 64 0.79 17.96 1.60
N LYS A 65 0.57 17.54 0.35
CA LYS A 65 0.50 18.42 -0.83
C LYS A 65 -0.89 18.98 -1.08
N CYS A 66 -1.94 18.15 -1.01
CA CYS A 66 -3.31 18.56 -1.37
C CYS A 66 -4.33 18.43 -0.23
N GLY A 67 -3.96 17.83 0.92
CA GLY A 67 -4.88 17.56 2.03
C GLY A 67 -5.85 16.40 1.78
N GLY A 68 -5.70 15.67 0.66
CA GLY A 68 -6.52 14.51 0.33
C GLY A 68 -6.34 13.36 1.33
N ARG A 69 -7.42 12.62 1.59
CA ARG A 69 -7.46 11.45 2.49
C ARG A 69 -7.48 10.12 1.75
N MET A 70 -7.57 10.13 0.42
CA MET A 70 -7.42 8.92 -0.37
C MET A 70 -5.94 8.60 -0.47
N VAL A 71 -5.45 7.79 0.48
CA VAL A 71 -4.04 7.44 0.60
C VAL A 71 -3.88 5.93 0.55
N HIS A 72 -2.89 5.46 -0.20
CA HIS A 72 -2.54 4.05 -0.30
C HIS A 72 -1.14 3.80 0.26
N VAL A 73 -0.97 2.70 1.02
CA VAL A 73 0.37 2.20 1.41
C VAL A 73 0.96 1.41 0.25
N LEU A 74 2.22 1.68 -0.03
CA LEU A 74 3.02 0.94 -0.99
C LEU A 74 3.84 -0.13 -0.25
N GLU A 75 4.02 -1.28 -0.91
CA GLU A 75 4.99 -2.30 -0.49
C GLU A 75 6.38 -1.66 -0.28
N ALA A 76 7.13 -2.17 0.71
CA ALA A 76 8.51 -1.73 0.96
C ALA A 76 9.34 -1.86 -0.33
N GLY A 77 9.79 -0.71 -0.86
CA GLY A 77 10.55 -0.63 -2.12
C GLY A 77 9.73 -0.26 -3.38
N LEU A 78 8.40 -0.31 -3.36
CA LEU A 78 7.56 0.20 -4.46
C LEU A 78 7.52 1.73 -4.49
N ALA A 79 7.70 2.36 -3.33
CA ALA A 79 7.85 3.81 -3.14
C ALA A 79 8.90 4.45 -4.06
N GLN A 80 10.09 3.84 -4.08
CA GLN A 80 11.21 4.30 -4.88
C GLN A 80 10.90 4.20 -6.38
N ARG A 81 10.14 3.17 -6.78
CA ARG A 81 9.68 2.99 -8.17
C ARG A 81 8.61 4.01 -8.54
N ALA A 82 7.67 4.31 -7.63
CA ALA A 82 6.65 5.34 -7.82
C ALA A 82 7.26 6.74 -7.96
N ARG A 83 8.18 7.13 -7.07
CA ARG A 83 8.93 8.40 -7.16
C ARG A 83 9.69 8.54 -8.49
N ARG A 84 10.29 7.45 -8.98
CA ARG A 84 10.95 7.43 -10.30
C ARG A 84 9.94 7.64 -11.43
N ALA A 85 8.76 7.02 -11.36
CA ALA A 85 7.70 7.17 -12.35
C ALA A 85 7.08 8.59 -12.36
N GLU A 86 7.03 9.28 -11.21
CA GLU A 86 6.58 10.68 -11.14
C GLU A 86 7.54 11.67 -11.83
N HIS A 87 8.85 11.39 -11.78
CA HIS A 87 9.89 12.22 -12.38
C HIS A 87 10.19 11.89 -13.85
N GLU A 88 9.73 10.74 -14.35
CA GLU A 88 9.89 10.38 -15.76
C GLU A 88 8.71 10.98 -16.55
N PRO A 89 8.94 11.80 -17.60
CA PRO A 89 7.84 12.25 -18.46
C PRO A 89 7.18 11.01 -19.06
N GLN A 90 5.90 10.79 -18.74
CA GLN A 90 5.19 9.63 -19.25
C GLN A 90 5.19 9.69 -20.79
N PRO A 91 5.73 8.67 -21.49
CA PRO A 91 5.50 8.56 -22.91
C PRO A 91 3.99 8.39 -23.15
N PRO A 92 3.44 8.90 -24.27
CA PRO A 92 2.04 8.76 -24.57
C PRO A 92 1.66 7.27 -24.55
N HIS A 93 0.75 6.90 -23.64
CA HIS A 93 0.23 5.54 -23.52
C HIS A 93 -0.65 5.25 -24.75
N GLU A 94 -0.10 4.55 -25.72
CA GLU A 94 -0.87 3.96 -26.81
C GLU A 94 -1.65 2.75 -26.25
N HIS A 95 -2.90 2.96 -25.82
CA HIS A 95 -3.80 1.86 -25.52
C HIS A 95 -4.11 1.09 -26.80
N ARG A 96 -3.34 0.03 -27.05
CA ARG A 96 -3.71 -0.98 -28.04
C ARG A 96 -3.80 -2.37 -27.41
N LEU A 97 -4.66 -2.50 -26.41
CA LEU A 97 -5.20 -3.80 -25.98
C LEU A 97 -6.36 -4.18 -26.90
N HIS A 98 -6.06 -4.67 -28.11
CA HIS A 98 -7.05 -5.46 -28.86
C HIS A 98 -7.00 -6.89 -28.32
N LEU A 99 -7.93 -7.22 -27.42
CA LEU A 99 -8.25 -8.62 -27.13
C LEU A 99 -9.05 -9.19 -28.32
N PRO A 100 -8.56 -10.20 -29.06
CA PRO A 100 -9.36 -10.78 -30.13
C PRO A 100 -10.51 -11.60 -29.52
N HIS A 101 -11.73 -11.37 -30.02
CA HIS A 101 -12.87 -12.24 -29.74
C HIS A 101 -12.62 -13.61 -30.37
N ARG A 102 -12.55 -14.66 -29.54
CA ARG A 102 -12.58 -16.06 -30.01
C ARG A 102 -13.98 -16.38 -30.52
N HIS A 103 -14.16 -16.42 -31.84
CA HIS A 103 -15.30 -17.07 -32.46
C HIS A 103 -15.04 -18.57 -32.53
N SER A 104 -15.73 -19.34 -31.69
CA SER A 104 -15.88 -20.79 -31.86
C SER A 104 -17.10 -21.04 -32.74
N GLY A 105 -16.90 -21.17 -34.04
CA GLY A 105 -17.88 -21.79 -34.96
C GLY A 105 -17.50 -23.26 -35.19
N PRO A 106 -18.45 -24.20 -35.19
CA PRO A 106 -18.17 -25.60 -35.49
C PRO A 106 -17.79 -25.79 -36.97
N PRO A 107 -16.97 -26.79 -37.31
CA PRO A 107 -16.66 -27.10 -38.70
C PRO A 107 -17.90 -27.71 -39.39
N GLU A 108 -18.38 -27.05 -40.45
CA GLU A 108 -19.33 -27.63 -41.39
C GLU A 108 -18.60 -28.68 -42.24
N ASP A 109 -19.02 -29.94 -42.10
CA ASP A 109 -18.57 -31.08 -42.90
C ASP A 109 -19.28 -31.07 -44.28
N GLU A 110 -18.50 -31.44 -45.29
CA GLU A 110 -18.59 -31.23 -46.73
C GLU A 110 -19.85 -31.81 -47.45
N PRO A 111 -20.24 -31.32 -48.66
CA PRO A 111 -21.50 -31.65 -49.31
C PRO A 111 -21.46 -32.92 -50.17
N ARG A 112 -22.64 -33.53 -50.43
CA ARG A 112 -22.86 -34.56 -51.45
C ARG A 112 -24.02 -34.18 -52.37
#